data_AF-A0A848IWH8-F1
#
_entry.id   AF-A0A848IWH8-F1
#
_cell.length_a   1.000
_cell.length_b   1.000
_cell.length_c   1.000
_cell.angle_alpha   90.00
_cell.angle_beta   90.00
_cell.angle_gamma   90.00
#
_symmetry.space_group_name_H-M   'P 1'
#
loop_
_entity.id
_entity.type
_entity.pdbx_description
1 polymer ?
#
loop_
_entity_poly.entity_id
_entity_poly.type
_entity_poly.pdbx_seq_one_letter_code
_entity_poly.pdbx_strand_id
1 'polypeptide(L)'
;MKYQKLFQITIIVILVFQLSCNSNKPDNNLSQKTKSEIENIENNIAKKYKNNLKLLGLNSNKLVFKRYYLDPDSNILRDPNSITWSDSTVSPIKIKHFNKLFEKSINKGYCCCPFSYYSITFYKDEYKLGMYFVDTLNLNGKAMVFDKNFQTSYFINKKEWELFLEGN
;
A
#
# COMPACT_ATOMS: atom_id res chain seq x y z
N MET A 1 27.16 -0.17 4.07
CA MET A 1 26.78 -1.12 2.98
C MET A 1 25.32 -1.05 2.47
N LYS A 2 24.29 -0.64 3.24
CA LYS A 2 22.90 -0.57 2.73
C LYS A 2 22.63 0.51 1.66
N TYR A 3 23.36 1.62 1.71
CA TYR A 3 23.18 2.75 0.80
C TYR A 3 23.71 2.51 -0.63
N GLN A 4 24.70 1.62 -0.81
CA GLN A 4 25.22 1.28 -2.14
C GLN A 4 24.19 0.55 -3.02
N LYS A 5 23.30 -0.25 -2.43
CA LYS A 5 22.29 -1.00 -3.19
C LYS A 5 21.11 -0.12 -3.65
N LEU A 6 20.73 0.89 -2.85
CA LEU A 6 19.73 1.88 -3.27
C LEU A 6 20.25 2.76 -4.41
N PHE A 7 21.53 3.17 -4.34
CA PHE A 7 22.15 3.97 -5.39
C PHE A 7 22.21 3.23 -6.75
N GLN A 8 22.49 1.92 -6.73
CA GLN A 8 22.45 1.10 -7.95
C GLN A 8 21.04 1.00 -8.56
N ILE A 9 19.99 0.92 -7.74
CA ILE A 9 18.61 0.84 -8.23
C ILE A 9 18.19 2.16 -8.90
N THR A 10 18.56 3.31 -8.31
CA THR A 10 18.26 4.62 -8.91
C THR A 10 18.99 4.81 -10.26
N ILE A 11 20.24 4.36 -10.37
CA ILE A 11 21.02 4.40 -11.62
C ILE A 11 20.35 3.53 -12.70
N ILE A 12 19.83 2.35 -12.34
CA ILE A 12 19.14 1.46 -13.29
C ILE A 12 17.84 2.09 -13.79
N VAL A 13 17.05 2.73 -12.92
CA VAL A 13 15.81 3.43 -13.34
C VAL A 13 16.11 4.59 -14.29
N ILE A 14 17.19 5.35 -14.04
CA ILE A 14 17.62 6.46 -14.91
C ILE A 14 18.13 5.94 -16.26
N LEU A 15 18.91 4.86 -16.28
CA LEU A 15 19.42 4.25 -17.53
C LEU A 15 18.29 3.69 -18.40
N VAL A 16 17.28 3.06 -17.79
CA VAL A 16 16.09 2.57 -18.51
C VAL A 16 15.30 3.73 -19.12
N PHE A 17 15.22 4.86 -18.43
CA PHE A 17 14.57 6.07 -18.95
C PHE A 17 15.36 6.69 -20.13
N GLN A 18 16.70 6.71 -20.07
CA GLN A 18 17.52 7.25 -21.15
C GLN A 18 17.56 6.36 -22.40
N LEU A 19 17.51 5.03 -22.24
CA LEU A 19 17.43 4.09 -23.35
C LEU A 19 16.09 4.16 -24.10
N SER A 20 15.02 4.60 -23.45
CA SER A 20 13.71 4.78 -24.10
C SER A 20 13.61 6.01 -25.00
N CYS A 21 14.60 6.92 -24.96
CA CYS A 21 14.58 8.18 -25.72
C CYS A 21 15.55 8.22 -26.91
N ASN A 22 16.40 7.21 -27.13
CA ASN A 22 17.35 7.21 -28.23
C ASN A 22 16.94 6.17 -29.29
N SER A 23 16.09 6.59 -30.22
CA SER A 23 15.64 5.78 -31.35
C SER A 23 16.73 5.68 -32.42
N ASN A 24 17.69 4.78 -32.20
CA ASN A 24 18.50 4.22 -33.27
C ASN A 24 18.39 2.69 -33.23
N LYS A 25 18.04 2.12 -34.39
CA LYS A 25 17.66 0.71 -34.64
C LYS A 25 18.30 -0.30 -33.67
N PRO A 26 17.50 -1.10 -32.93
CA PRO A 26 18.06 -2.13 -32.08
C PRO A 26 18.32 -3.43 -32.86
N ASP A 27 19.53 -3.97 -32.69
CA ASP A 27 19.81 -5.39 -32.91
C ASP A 27 18.81 -6.25 -32.11
N ASN A 28 18.02 -7.06 -32.82
CA ASN A 28 16.87 -7.79 -32.28
C ASN A 28 17.21 -8.73 -31.10
N ASN A 29 18.45 -9.25 -31.04
CA ASN A 29 18.91 -10.14 -29.97
C ASN A 29 19.22 -9.40 -28.65
N LEU A 30 19.70 -8.14 -28.71
CA LEU A 30 19.97 -7.35 -27.51
C LEU A 30 18.67 -6.86 -26.87
N SER A 31 17.69 -6.50 -27.71
CA SER A 31 16.35 -6.10 -27.26
C SER A 31 15.60 -7.21 -26.51
N GLN A 32 15.70 -8.47 -26.98
CA GLN A 32 15.02 -9.60 -26.34
C GLN A 32 15.64 -10.00 -25.01
N LYS A 33 16.98 -9.97 -24.91
CA LYS A 33 17.69 -10.24 -23.65
C LYS A 33 17.38 -9.18 -22.58
N THR A 34 17.32 -7.91 -22.96
CA THR A 34 16.97 -6.83 -22.03
C THR A 34 15.52 -6.93 -21.56
N LYS A 35 14.58 -7.30 -22.45
CA LYS A 35 13.17 -7.52 -22.08
C LYS A 35 13.01 -8.67 -21.08
N SER A 36 13.70 -9.80 -21.30
CA SER A 36 13.61 -10.94 -20.40
C SER A 36 14.25 -10.68 -19.04
N GLU A 37 15.34 -9.89 -18.98
CA GLU A 37 15.94 -9.46 -17.71
C GLU A 37 15.03 -8.50 -16.93
N ILE A 38 14.37 -7.55 -17.60
CA ILE A 38 13.38 -6.65 -16.98
C ILE A 38 12.20 -7.46 -16.44
N GLU A 39 11.63 -8.36 -17.24
CA GLU A 39 10.51 -9.22 -16.85
C GLU A 39 10.89 -10.11 -15.65
N ASN A 40 12.14 -10.59 -15.60
CA ASN A 40 12.61 -11.39 -14.48
C ASN A 40 12.81 -10.54 -13.21
N ILE A 41 13.26 -9.28 -13.33
CA ILE A 41 13.34 -8.34 -12.21
C ILE A 41 11.94 -7.99 -11.69
N GLU A 42 11.01 -7.67 -12.58
CA GLU A 42 9.61 -7.37 -12.25
C GLU A 42 8.94 -8.58 -11.57
N ASN A 43 9.14 -9.78 -12.11
CA ASN A 43 8.64 -11.02 -11.51
C ASN A 43 9.28 -11.29 -10.14
N ASN A 44 10.57 -11.02 -9.97
CA ASN A 44 11.23 -11.16 -8.68
C ASN A 44 10.76 -10.10 -7.66
N ILE A 45 10.46 -8.87 -8.11
CA ILE A 45 9.87 -7.82 -7.29
C ILE A 45 8.42 -8.21 -6.92
N ALA A 46 7.59 -8.60 -7.88
CA ALA A 46 6.21 -9.04 -7.64
C ALA A 46 6.15 -10.27 -6.72
N LYS A 47 7.04 -11.24 -6.91
CA LYS A 47 7.18 -12.43 -6.06
C LYS A 47 7.68 -12.08 -4.66
N LYS A 48 8.59 -11.12 -4.54
CA LYS A 48 9.10 -10.59 -3.26
C LYS A 48 8.10 -9.68 -2.54
N TYR A 49 7.22 -9.01 -3.27
CA TYR A 49 6.25 -8.03 -2.79
C TYR A 49 4.82 -8.37 -3.22
N LYS A 50 4.38 -9.62 -3.01
CA LYS A 50 2.98 -10.06 -3.13
C LYS A 50 1.98 -9.25 -2.26
N ASN A 51 2.50 -8.30 -1.49
CA ASN A 51 1.80 -7.39 -0.62
C ASN A 51 1.96 -5.94 -1.12
N ASN A 52 1.07 -5.51 -2.03
CA ASN A 52 1.03 -4.14 -2.58
C ASN A 52 0.92 -3.09 -1.47
N LEU A 53 0.21 -3.40 -0.38
CA LEU A 53 0.09 -2.53 0.79
C LEU A 53 1.45 -2.25 1.44
N LYS A 54 2.32 -3.25 1.56
CA LYS A 54 3.70 -3.07 2.07
C LYS A 54 4.55 -2.18 1.17
N LEU A 55 4.42 -2.35 -0.16
CA LEU A 55 5.15 -1.51 -1.11
C LEU A 55 4.74 -0.04 -0.97
N LEU A 56 3.43 0.23 -0.84
CA LEU A 56 2.92 1.58 -0.60
C LEU A 56 3.46 2.17 0.70
N GLY A 57 3.44 1.39 1.79
CA GLY A 57 3.97 1.83 3.09
C GLY A 57 5.48 2.14 3.09
N LEU A 58 6.28 1.42 2.30
CA LEU A 58 7.72 1.69 2.15
C LEU A 58 8.03 2.91 1.26
N ASN A 59 7.17 3.19 0.28
CA ASN A 59 7.34 4.29 -0.65
C ASN A 59 6.67 5.60 -0.19
N SER A 60 5.85 5.55 0.86
CA SER A 60 5.17 6.72 1.40
C SER A 60 6.02 7.47 2.42
N ASN A 61 5.94 8.80 2.42
CA ASN A 61 6.44 9.65 3.50
C ASN A 61 5.31 10.34 4.29
N LYS A 62 4.06 10.18 3.85
CA LYS A 62 2.87 10.67 4.52
C LYS A 62 1.77 9.61 4.44
N LEU A 63 1.11 9.33 5.57
CA LEU A 63 -0.12 8.55 5.63
C LEU A 63 -1.22 9.42 6.21
N VAL A 64 -2.41 9.34 5.61
CA VAL A 64 -3.62 9.98 6.11
C VAL A 64 -4.61 8.91 6.47
N PHE A 65 -5.00 8.86 7.75
CA PHE A 65 -6.05 7.99 8.24
C PHE A 65 -7.34 8.78 8.36
N LYS A 66 -8.45 8.20 7.90
CA LYS A 66 -9.78 8.79 8.08
C LYS A 66 -10.67 7.74 8.71
N ARG A 67 -11.30 8.08 9.84
CA ARG A 67 -12.29 7.23 10.50
C ARG A 67 -13.68 7.59 9.99
N TYR A 68 -14.49 6.58 9.70
CA TYR A 68 -15.90 6.72 9.36
C TYR A 68 -16.69 6.32 10.61
N TYR A 69 -17.54 7.22 11.11
CA TYR A 69 -18.52 6.85 12.12
C TYR A 69 -19.66 6.14 11.41
N LEU A 70 -19.87 4.86 11.73
CA LEU A 70 -21.03 4.12 11.27
C LEU A 70 -21.96 4.01 12.47
N ASP A 71 -23.09 4.72 12.42
CA ASP A 71 -24.16 4.57 13.40
C ASP A 71 -24.73 3.14 13.26
N PRO A 72 -24.58 2.29 14.29
CA PRO A 72 -25.00 0.89 14.24
C PRO A 72 -26.52 0.72 14.08
N ASP A 73 -27.33 1.74 14.35
CA ASP A 73 -28.80 1.68 14.33
C ASP A 73 -29.44 2.31 13.08
N SER A 74 -28.64 2.88 12.18
CA SER A 74 -29.17 3.60 11.01
C SER A 74 -29.42 2.68 9.81
N ASN A 75 -30.71 2.44 9.49
CA ASN A 75 -31.16 1.77 8.25
C ASN A 75 -30.98 2.65 6.98
N ILE A 76 -30.13 3.67 7.01
CA ILE A 76 -30.06 4.73 6.00
C ILE A 76 -28.90 4.43 5.03
N LEU A 77 -29.22 4.37 3.74
CA LEU A 77 -28.26 4.37 2.65
C LEU A 77 -27.36 5.62 2.77
N ARG A 78 -26.06 5.37 2.94
CA ARG A 78 -25.04 6.28 3.48
C ARG A 78 -24.86 7.56 2.69
N ASP A 79 -24.87 8.71 3.37
CA ASP A 79 -24.36 9.98 2.85
C ASP A 79 -22.85 10.09 3.16
N PRO A 80 -21.96 10.07 2.16
CA PRO A 80 -20.52 10.27 2.33
C PRO A 80 -20.14 11.64 2.93
N ASN A 81 -21.09 12.57 3.10
CA ASN A 81 -20.84 13.89 3.65
C ASN A 81 -21.00 13.97 5.18
N SER A 82 -21.64 12.99 5.83
CA SER A 82 -21.86 12.97 7.29
C SER A 82 -20.68 12.41 8.11
N ILE A 83 -19.50 12.30 7.48
CA ILE A 83 -18.31 11.66 8.04
C ILE A 83 -17.58 12.64 8.97
N THR A 84 -17.38 12.26 10.23
CA THR A 84 -16.44 12.96 11.11
C THR A 84 -15.00 12.63 10.71
N TRP A 85 -14.31 13.58 10.08
CA TRP A 85 -12.91 13.43 9.69
C TRP A 85 -11.99 13.64 10.90
N SER A 86 -11.13 12.66 11.19
CA SER A 86 -9.93 12.90 11.99
C SER A 86 -8.72 12.66 11.10
N ASP A 87 -8.15 13.71 10.53
CA ASP A 87 -6.94 13.60 9.72
C ASP A 87 -5.73 13.50 10.66
N SER A 88 -5.26 12.28 10.91
CA SER A 88 -3.97 12.07 11.56
C SER A 88 -2.90 12.00 10.48
N THR A 89 -2.16 13.09 10.27
CA THR A 89 -0.93 13.04 9.48
C THR A 89 0.12 12.29 10.29
N VAL A 90 0.56 11.15 9.76
CA VAL A 90 1.39 10.21 10.51
C VAL A 90 2.87 10.56 10.36
N SER A 91 3.56 10.77 11.49
CA SER A 91 5.01 11.03 11.54
C SER A 91 5.82 9.87 10.90
N PRO A 92 7.06 10.11 10.44
CA PRO A 92 7.90 9.03 9.87
C PRO A 92 8.07 7.81 10.78
N ILE A 93 8.09 8.02 12.10
CA ILE A 93 8.15 6.95 13.12
C ILE A 93 6.90 6.07 13.05
N LYS A 94 5.73 6.72 12.95
CA LYS A 94 4.45 6.03 12.94
C LYS A 94 4.23 5.32 11.57
N ILE A 95 4.82 5.79 10.46
CA ILE A 95 4.93 5.02 9.20
C ILE A 95 5.79 3.75 9.38
N LYS A 96 6.89 3.83 10.13
CA LYS A 96 7.70 2.65 10.43
C LYS A 96 6.93 1.63 11.28
N HIS A 97 6.12 2.07 12.23
CA HIS A 97 5.23 1.20 13.00
C HIS A 97 4.15 0.58 12.11
N PHE A 98 3.54 1.37 11.22
CA PHE A 98 2.62 0.86 10.21
C PHE A 98 3.25 -0.28 9.41
N ASN A 99 4.45 -0.07 8.86
CA ASN A 99 5.14 -1.11 8.07
C ASN A 99 5.40 -2.40 8.87
N LYS A 100 5.65 -2.30 10.18
CA LYS A 100 5.82 -3.46 11.07
C LYS A 100 4.53 -4.25 11.26
N LEU A 101 3.36 -3.60 11.37
CA LEU A 101 2.07 -4.28 11.50
C LEU A 101 1.82 -5.28 10.36
N PHE A 102 2.28 -4.93 9.16
CA PHE A 102 2.07 -5.74 7.96
C PHE A 102 3.23 -6.69 7.63
N GLU A 103 4.30 -6.74 8.43
CA GLU A 103 5.46 -7.61 8.16
C GLU A 103 5.09 -9.09 8.08
N LYS A 104 4.15 -9.52 8.93
CA LYS A 104 3.64 -10.90 8.98
C LYS A 104 2.30 -11.08 8.25
N SER A 105 1.75 -10.01 7.69
CA SER A 105 0.44 -10.05 7.01
C SER A 105 0.56 -10.76 5.66
N ILE A 106 -0.38 -11.68 5.41
CA ILE A 106 -0.48 -12.42 4.15
C ILE A 106 -1.72 -11.92 3.41
N ASN A 107 -1.59 -11.66 2.11
CA ASN A 107 -2.73 -11.36 1.25
C ASN A 107 -3.69 -12.56 1.23
N LYS A 108 -4.94 -12.36 1.63
CA LYS A 108 -6.00 -13.37 1.63
C LYS A 108 -6.88 -13.33 0.39
N GLY A 109 -6.63 -12.40 -0.53
CA GLY A 109 -7.36 -12.27 -1.78
C GLY A 109 -8.70 -11.56 -1.59
N TYR A 110 -9.70 -11.99 -2.36
CA TYR A 110 -11.00 -11.37 -2.42
C TYR A 110 -11.71 -11.31 -1.05
N CYS A 111 -12.41 -10.22 -0.78
CA CYS A 111 -13.31 -10.10 0.36
C CYS A 111 -14.71 -9.71 -0.12
N CYS A 112 -15.75 -10.44 0.29
CA CYS A 112 -17.12 -9.96 0.08
C CYS A 112 -17.50 -9.08 1.26
N CYS A 113 -18.03 -7.92 0.90
CA CYS A 113 -18.96 -7.19 1.74
C CYS A 113 -18.37 -6.63 3.06
N PRO A 114 -17.16 -6.05 3.05
CA PRO A 114 -16.58 -5.45 4.24
C PRO A 114 -17.23 -4.11 4.59
N PHE A 115 -17.14 -3.71 5.86
CA PHE A 115 -17.52 -2.37 6.30
C PHE A 115 -16.28 -1.48 6.44
N SER A 116 -16.24 -0.37 5.70
CA SER A 116 -15.16 0.61 5.77
C SER A 116 -15.32 1.50 6.99
N TYR A 117 -14.66 1.15 8.10
CA TYR A 117 -14.59 1.99 9.32
C TYR A 117 -13.41 2.96 9.28
N TYR A 118 -12.35 2.60 8.57
CA TYR A 118 -11.24 3.50 8.32
C TYR A 118 -10.85 3.48 6.85
N SER A 119 -10.21 4.56 6.40
CA SER A 119 -9.38 4.54 5.20
C SER A 119 -7.97 4.98 5.52
N ILE A 120 -7.05 4.45 4.73
CA ILE A 120 -5.61 4.72 4.78
C ILE A 120 -5.22 5.20 3.41
N THR A 121 -4.78 6.45 3.30
CA THR A 121 -4.26 7.00 2.04
C THR A 121 -2.76 7.20 2.14
N PHE A 122 -2.06 6.68 1.14
CA PHE A 122 -0.61 6.64 1.04
C PHE A 122 -0.14 7.79 0.14
N TYR A 123 0.80 8.59 0.61
CA TYR A 123 1.33 9.74 -0.12
C TYR A 123 2.86 9.71 -0.20
N LYS A 124 3.36 10.14 -1.36
CA LYS A 124 4.73 10.58 -1.57
C LYS A 124 4.68 12.09 -1.83
N ASP A 125 5.12 12.86 -0.86
CA ASP A 125 4.98 14.31 -0.85
C ASP A 125 3.49 14.68 -0.98
N GLU A 126 3.08 15.31 -2.07
CA GLU A 126 1.66 15.63 -2.35
C GLU A 126 0.96 14.62 -3.28
N TYR A 127 1.69 13.63 -3.80
CA TYR A 127 1.14 12.64 -4.72
C TYR A 127 0.54 11.45 -3.99
N LYS A 128 -0.74 11.17 -4.26
CA LYS A 128 -1.43 9.98 -3.77
C LYS A 128 -0.92 8.73 -4.49
N LEU A 129 -0.31 7.82 -3.74
CA LEU A 129 0.18 6.53 -4.25
C LEU A 129 -0.91 5.46 -4.26
N GLY A 130 -1.82 5.49 -3.29
CA GLY A 130 -2.81 4.43 -3.13
C GLY A 130 -3.73 4.65 -1.93
N MET A 131 -4.77 3.82 -1.84
CA MET A 131 -5.75 3.88 -0.76
C MET A 131 -6.25 2.49 -0.42
N TYR A 132 -6.40 2.24 0.88
CA TYR A 132 -6.99 1.04 1.45
C TYR A 132 -8.07 1.42 2.44
N PHE A 133 -8.96 0.47 2.72
CA PHE A 133 -9.99 0.58 3.74
C PHE A 133 -9.74 -0.44 4.83
N VAL A 134 -10.32 -0.21 6.01
CA VAL A 134 -10.19 -1.11 7.15
C VAL A 134 -11.54 -1.42 7.75
N ASP A 135 -11.82 -2.71 7.88
CA ASP A 135 -12.94 -3.28 8.61
C ASP A 135 -12.42 -3.80 9.96
N THR A 136 -13.04 -3.35 11.05
CA THR A 136 -12.66 -3.74 12.42
C THR A 136 -13.81 -4.37 13.21
N LEU A 137 -15.00 -4.50 12.61
CA LEU A 137 -16.18 -5.03 13.30
C LEU A 137 -16.53 -6.45 12.87
N ASN A 138 -16.35 -6.80 11.60
CA ASN A 138 -16.86 -8.08 11.09
C ASN A 138 -16.02 -9.31 11.46
N LEU A 139 -14.77 -9.13 11.89
CA LEU A 139 -13.86 -10.24 12.15
C LEU A 139 -13.41 -10.25 13.61
N ASN A 140 -13.83 -11.28 14.36
CA ASN A 140 -13.47 -11.46 15.76
C ASN A 140 -11.94 -11.40 15.96
N GLY A 141 -11.50 -10.38 16.69
CA GLY A 141 -10.09 -10.16 17.05
C GLY A 141 -9.17 -9.73 15.90
N LYS A 142 -9.70 -9.43 14.71
CA LYS A 142 -8.91 -9.04 13.55
C LYS A 142 -9.41 -7.73 12.95
N ALA A 143 -8.48 -6.93 12.43
CA ALA A 143 -8.80 -5.89 11.48
C ALA A 143 -8.46 -6.39 10.08
N MET A 144 -9.36 -6.18 9.12
CA MET A 144 -9.16 -6.49 7.71
C MET A 144 -8.88 -5.21 6.95
N VAL A 145 -7.73 -5.16 6.31
CA VAL A 145 -7.33 -4.06 5.42
C VAL A 145 -7.52 -4.51 3.99
N PHE A 146 -8.29 -3.79 3.19
CA PHE A 146 -8.68 -4.22 1.85
C PHE A 146 -8.60 -3.07 0.83
N ASP A 147 -8.36 -3.41 -0.43
CA ASP A 147 -8.33 -2.43 -1.51
C ASP A 147 -9.75 -2.01 -1.94
N LYS A 148 -9.85 -0.93 -2.71
CA LYS A 148 -11.13 -0.39 -3.21
C LYS A 148 -11.91 -1.35 -4.13
N ASN A 149 -11.24 -2.34 -4.72
CA ASN A 149 -11.83 -3.28 -5.67
C ASN A 149 -12.18 -4.61 -5.00
N PHE A 150 -11.94 -4.72 -3.69
CA PHE A 150 -12.12 -5.91 -2.87
C PHE A 150 -11.30 -7.11 -3.32
N GLN A 151 -10.27 -6.93 -4.16
CA GLN A 151 -9.48 -8.03 -4.74
C GLN A 151 -8.32 -8.46 -3.83
N THR A 152 -7.84 -7.55 -2.99
CA THR A 152 -6.79 -7.83 -2.01
C THR A 152 -7.26 -7.47 -0.61
N SER A 153 -6.93 -8.36 0.33
CA SER A 153 -7.24 -8.20 1.75
C SER A 153 -6.11 -8.72 2.61
N TYR A 154 -5.89 -8.07 3.75
CA TYR A 154 -4.85 -8.39 4.72
C TYR A 154 -5.48 -8.43 6.10
N PHE A 155 -5.14 -9.43 6.90
CA PHE A 155 -5.58 -9.49 8.29
C PHE A 155 -4.44 -9.11 9.22
N ILE A 156 -4.78 -8.27 10.18
CA ILE A 156 -3.91 -7.87 11.30
C ILE A 156 -4.66 -8.10 12.60
N ASN A 157 -3.92 -8.23 13.71
CA ASN A 157 -4.54 -8.33 15.02
C ASN A 157 -5.25 -7.01 15.35
N LYS A 158 -6.50 -7.09 15.83
CA LYS A 158 -7.30 -5.90 16.16
C LYS A 158 -6.66 -5.05 17.26
N LYS A 159 -6.07 -5.69 18.28
CA LYS A 159 -5.38 -4.96 19.37
C LYS A 159 -4.13 -4.24 18.86
N GLU A 160 -3.35 -4.86 17.97
CA GLU A 160 -2.17 -4.20 17.38
C GLU A 160 -2.57 -2.99 16.51
N TRP A 161 -3.71 -3.09 15.81
CA TRP A 161 -4.28 -1.98 15.07
C TRP A 161 -4.74 -0.84 15.99
N GLU A 162 -5.47 -1.15 17.06
CA GLU A 162 -5.93 -0.16 18.06
C GLU A 162 -4.74 0.55 18.72
N LEU A 163 -3.73 -0.19 19.17
CA LEU A 163 -2.49 0.36 19.73
C LEU A 163 -1.76 1.28 18.76
N PHE A 164 -1.76 0.94 17.46
CA PHE A 164 -1.17 1.79 16.43
C PHE A 164 -1.91 3.12 16.25
N LEU A 165 -3.24 3.11 16.34
CA LEU A 165 -4.05 4.32 16.25
C LEU A 165 -3.83 5.22 17.47
N GLU A 166 -3.77 4.64 18.67
CA GLU A 166 -3.64 5.35 19.95
C GLU A 166 -2.24 5.92 20.22
N GLY A 167 -1.18 5.30 19.69
CA GLY A 167 0.19 5.76 19.89
C GLY A 167 0.46 7.09 19.16
N ASN A 168 0.38 8.21 19.87
CA ASN A 168 0.83 9.54 19.41
C ASN A 168 2.35 9.68 19.45
#